data_AF-A0A2E4WA53-F1
#
_entry.id   AF-A0A2E4WA53-F1
#
_cell.length_a   1.000
_cell.length_b   1.000
_cell.length_c   1.000
_cell.angle_alpha   90.00
_cell.angle_beta   90.00
_cell.angle_gamma   90.00
#
_symmetry.space_group_name_H-M   'P 1'
#
loop_
_entity.id
_entity.type
_entity.pdbx_description
1 polymer ?
#
loop_
_entity_poly.entity_id
_entity_poly.type
_entity_poly.pdbx_seq_one_letter_code
_entity_poly.pdbx_strand_id
1 'polypeptide(L)'
;MWDEASSKFEFKLGANTVDLVYNTQAYADDIIGYDHLKINNPTDPGPGINTFLESDGTGNFNLIQVNSSNFLLSGDITGTLQNNVIPDDSIGTDKLEDYSITSVKIDTSLSFVGKTITLNASDILTAINGAGYFNISNPNFNVPDNCIDSAAILDGSVTGFKLAPTLDISGKTIIWPDLLTFGSVIVDDSFVLPVGNTNDRGIASQGKIRYSTELATFEGYDGSNWGSLGGVIDVDQDTYITAEATTDSDNLDFWTAGTKQMTIDQAGNATFTGDVSVSNLTIDKNIVEKLGTATSSGTTVTIDLATGNNFIVDLESTTGNITTFTINNTNSTANSVTTFIMKVIQGSVDRVFVWSGISAVKWPDSLGDGSLTGIIPPVITTGNDKEDIYSFTSYNNGSTWYGRVIGMDYS
;
A
#
# COMPACT_ATOMS: atom_id res chain seq x y z
N MET A 1 81.00 -39.43 -74.72
CA MET A 1 82.11 -39.31 -75.68
C MET A 1 82.53 -37.85 -75.71
N TRP A 2 83.82 -37.57 -75.69
CA TRP A 2 84.32 -36.19 -75.87
C TRP A 2 83.94 -35.71 -77.27
N ASP A 3 83.20 -34.60 -77.36
CA ASP A 3 82.86 -33.96 -78.62
C ASP A 3 83.82 -32.79 -78.85
N GLU A 4 84.64 -32.90 -79.88
CA GLU A 4 85.63 -31.88 -80.22
C GLU A 4 84.99 -30.55 -80.63
N ALA A 5 83.72 -30.55 -81.06
CA ALA A 5 83.03 -29.33 -81.46
C ALA A 5 82.52 -28.49 -80.28
N SER A 6 82.26 -29.10 -79.11
CA SER A 6 81.62 -28.44 -77.97
C SER A 6 82.45 -28.43 -76.69
N SER A 7 83.61 -29.11 -76.66
CA SER A 7 84.52 -29.20 -75.51
C SER A 7 83.82 -29.51 -74.17
N LYS A 8 82.84 -30.42 -74.24
CA LYS A 8 82.19 -31.02 -73.08
C LYS A 8 82.28 -32.55 -73.18
N PHE A 9 82.12 -33.20 -72.04
CA PHE A 9 81.80 -34.63 -72.02
C PHE A 9 80.34 -34.78 -72.45
N GLU A 10 80.11 -35.30 -73.66
CA GLU A 10 78.76 -35.46 -74.19
C GLU A 10 78.26 -36.87 -73.88
N PHE A 11 77.23 -36.98 -73.03
CA PHE A 11 76.51 -38.24 -72.81
C PHE A 11 75.47 -38.41 -73.92
N LYS A 12 75.85 -39.05 -75.03
CA LYS A 12 74.91 -39.47 -76.06
C LYS A 12 74.21 -40.74 -75.62
N LEU A 13 72.95 -40.60 -75.22
CA LEU A 13 72.03 -41.72 -75.17
C LEU A 13 71.52 -42.02 -76.57
N GLY A 14 71.80 -43.23 -77.06
CA GLY A 14 71.27 -43.73 -78.34
C GLY A 14 69.74 -43.86 -78.31
N ALA A 15 69.13 -44.12 -79.47
CA ALA A 15 67.70 -43.99 -79.78
C ALA A 15 66.69 -44.86 -78.99
N ASN A 16 67.10 -45.45 -77.86
CA ASN A 16 66.22 -46.18 -76.95
C ASN A 16 66.13 -45.45 -75.62
N THR A 17 64.91 -45.32 -75.10
CA THR A 17 64.60 -44.77 -73.77
C THR A 17 65.52 -45.38 -72.71
N VAL A 18 66.23 -44.55 -71.95
CA VAL A 18 66.80 -44.97 -70.67
C VAL A 18 65.93 -44.39 -69.58
N ASP A 19 65.20 -45.27 -68.92
CA ASP A 19 64.65 -44.99 -67.61
C ASP A 19 65.81 -44.94 -66.61
N LEU A 20 66.05 -43.76 -66.02
CA LEU A 20 66.91 -43.64 -64.86
C LEU A 20 66.16 -44.23 -63.66
N VAL A 21 66.26 -45.55 -63.48
CA VAL A 21 65.75 -46.24 -62.30
C VAL A 21 66.69 -45.95 -61.14
N TYR A 22 66.25 -45.12 -60.20
CA TYR A 22 66.91 -45.02 -58.89
C TYR A 22 66.63 -46.30 -58.12
N ASN A 23 67.56 -47.27 -58.18
CA ASN A 23 67.62 -48.32 -57.18
C ASN A 23 68.57 -47.86 -56.06
N THR A 24 68.26 -48.25 -54.82
CA THR A 24 68.96 -47.81 -53.61
C THR A 24 70.17 -48.70 -53.25
N GLN A 25 70.72 -49.47 -54.21
CA GLN A 25 71.85 -50.37 -53.97
C GLN A 25 72.93 -50.24 -55.07
N ALA A 26 74.04 -49.59 -54.72
CA ALA A 26 75.20 -49.40 -55.58
C ALA A 26 76.10 -50.65 -55.64
N TYR A 27 76.58 -51.00 -56.84
CA TYR A 27 77.76 -51.86 -57.05
C TYR A 27 78.89 -51.02 -57.68
N ALA A 28 80.13 -51.33 -57.31
CA ALA A 28 81.31 -50.46 -57.46
C ALA A 28 81.84 -50.24 -58.89
N ASP A 29 81.18 -50.78 -59.92
CA ASP A 29 81.67 -50.72 -61.31
C ASP A 29 80.95 -49.68 -62.20
N ASP A 30 79.96 -48.94 -61.66
CA ASP A 30 79.16 -47.97 -62.42
C ASP A 30 79.65 -46.50 -62.32
N ILE A 31 80.92 -46.26 -61.97
CA ILE A 31 81.48 -44.89 -61.91
C ILE A 31 82.64 -44.75 -62.90
N ILE A 32 82.43 -43.94 -63.94
CA ILE A 32 83.47 -43.54 -64.89
C ILE A 32 84.45 -42.61 -64.17
N GLY A 33 85.63 -43.13 -63.82
CA GLY A 33 86.70 -42.42 -63.13
C GLY A 33 87.56 -41.52 -64.04
N TYR A 34 88.23 -40.58 -63.38
CA TYR A 34 89.00 -39.42 -63.87
C TYR A 34 90.09 -39.69 -64.93
N ASP A 35 90.58 -40.94 -65.09
CA ASP A 35 91.73 -41.26 -65.94
C ASP A 35 91.41 -41.55 -67.43
N HIS A 36 90.14 -41.56 -67.84
CA HIS A 36 89.75 -41.79 -69.25
C HIS A 36 89.58 -40.51 -70.09
N LEU A 37 90.08 -39.37 -69.60
CA LEU A 37 89.96 -38.07 -70.26
C LEU A 37 91.32 -37.42 -70.52
N LYS A 38 91.90 -37.61 -71.72
CA LYS A 38 92.96 -36.73 -72.23
C LYS A 38 92.68 -36.28 -73.67
N ILE A 39 92.79 -34.97 -73.84
CA ILE A 39 92.56 -34.12 -75.03
C ILE A 39 93.93 -33.74 -75.61
N ASN A 40 94.06 -33.47 -76.91
CA ASN A 40 95.09 -32.54 -77.45
C ASN A 40 94.85 -32.22 -78.94
N ASN A 41 94.44 -30.97 -79.28
CA ASN A 41 94.87 -30.33 -80.54
C ASN A 41 94.80 -28.77 -80.47
N PRO A 42 95.82 -28.00 -80.91
CA PRO A 42 96.08 -26.60 -80.50
C PRO A 42 95.63 -25.42 -81.39
N THR A 43 94.53 -25.46 -82.18
CA THR A 43 94.32 -24.40 -83.22
C THR A 43 92.91 -23.78 -83.43
N ASP A 44 91.97 -23.73 -82.48
CA ASP A 44 90.65 -23.14 -82.78
C ASP A 44 90.05 -22.19 -81.70
N PRO A 45 89.81 -20.89 -82.02
CA PRO A 45 89.14 -19.92 -81.16
C PRO A 45 87.61 -19.94 -81.34
N GLY A 46 86.89 -20.61 -80.44
CA GLY A 46 85.42 -20.77 -80.50
C GLY A 46 84.57 -19.50 -80.28
N PRO A 47 83.23 -19.61 -80.49
CA PRO A 47 82.22 -18.97 -79.62
C PRO A 47 80.94 -19.84 -79.46
N GLY A 48 79.98 -19.70 -78.54
CA GLY A 48 79.72 -18.81 -77.41
C GLY A 48 78.42 -19.28 -76.69
N ILE A 49 78.50 -19.41 -75.36
CA ILE A 49 77.47 -19.43 -74.28
C ILE A 49 76.00 -19.86 -74.55
N ASN A 50 75.61 -20.98 -73.91
CA ASN A 50 74.35 -21.16 -73.17
C ASN A 50 74.52 -22.32 -72.17
N THR A 51 74.66 -22.01 -70.88
CA THR A 51 74.82 -22.99 -69.80
C THR A 51 73.61 -22.89 -68.87
N PHE A 52 72.81 -23.95 -68.79
CA PHE A 52 71.52 -23.94 -68.09
C PHE A 52 71.58 -24.40 -66.63
N LEU A 53 72.73 -24.85 -66.14
CA LEU A 53 72.86 -25.53 -64.85
C LEU A 53 74.30 -25.38 -64.34
N GLU A 54 74.49 -24.61 -63.26
CA GLU A 54 75.71 -24.63 -62.44
C GLU A 54 75.36 -25.19 -61.06
N SER A 55 76.18 -26.13 -60.59
CA SER A 55 76.13 -26.63 -59.22
C SER A 55 77.10 -25.80 -58.38
N ASP A 56 76.68 -25.37 -57.19
CA ASP A 56 77.50 -24.59 -56.25
C ASP A 56 78.54 -25.44 -55.49
N GLY A 57 78.70 -26.71 -55.86
CA GLY A 57 79.63 -27.64 -55.21
C GLY A 57 79.11 -28.24 -53.91
N THR A 58 77.86 -28.02 -53.52
CA THR A 58 77.27 -28.59 -52.29
C THR A 58 76.01 -29.44 -52.51
N GLY A 59 75.63 -29.70 -53.75
CA GLY A 59 74.55 -30.64 -54.09
C GLY A 59 73.14 -30.05 -54.09
N ASN A 60 73.00 -28.72 -54.11
CA ASN A 60 71.71 -28.05 -54.38
C ASN A 60 71.72 -27.35 -55.75
N PHE A 61 70.59 -27.43 -56.44
CA PHE A 61 70.35 -26.72 -57.70
C PHE A 61 69.69 -25.37 -57.41
N ASN A 62 70.43 -24.29 -57.58
CA ASN A 62 69.88 -22.93 -57.45
C ASN A 62 69.58 -22.34 -58.84
N LEU A 63 68.31 -21.96 -59.05
CA LEU A 63 67.88 -21.22 -60.23
C LEU A 63 68.21 -19.74 -60.04
N ILE A 64 69.40 -19.32 -60.50
CA ILE A 64 69.94 -17.98 -60.21
C ILE A 64 69.21 -16.87 -60.99
N GLN A 65 68.44 -17.20 -62.04
CA GLN A 65 67.56 -16.21 -62.69
C GLN A 65 66.46 -16.87 -63.52
N VAL A 66 65.19 -16.70 -63.13
CA VAL A 66 64.04 -17.03 -63.97
C VAL A 66 63.50 -15.73 -64.55
N ASN A 67 63.85 -15.43 -65.81
CA ASN A 67 63.21 -14.32 -66.53
C ASN A 67 61.91 -14.82 -67.18
N SER A 68 60.82 -14.16 -66.80
CA SER A 68 59.40 -14.33 -67.16
C SER A 68 59.15 -14.43 -68.69
N SER A 69 58.10 -15.09 -69.19
CA SER A 69 56.70 -14.64 -69.07
C SER A 69 55.61 -15.72 -69.27
N ASN A 70 55.93 -17.02 -69.29
CA ASN A 70 54.97 -18.05 -69.74
C ASN A 70 54.75 -19.25 -68.80
N PHE A 71 55.01 -19.13 -67.50
CA PHE A 71 54.67 -20.20 -66.55
C PHE A 71 53.54 -19.79 -65.60
N LEU A 72 52.33 -20.29 -65.89
CA LEU A 72 51.24 -20.33 -64.93
C LEU A 72 51.58 -21.42 -63.89
N LEU A 73 51.81 -21.01 -62.66
CA LEU A 73 52.01 -21.96 -61.55
C LEU A 73 50.62 -22.41 -61.05
N SER A 74 50.10 -23.51 -61.58
CA SER A 74 48.98 -24.23 -60.96
C SER A 74 49.48 -25.57 -60.41
N GLY A 75 49.52 -25.69 -59.09
CA GLY A 75 49.93 -26.88 -58.37
C GLY A 75 50.08 -26.55 -56.89
N ASP A 76 49.51 -27.40 -56.04
CA ASP A 76 49.43 -27.19 -54.59
C ASP A 76 50.81 -26.91 -53.98
N ILE A 77 50.94 -25.76 -53.32
CA ILE A 77 52.08 -25.48 -52.45
C ILE A 77 51.90 -26.38 -51.22
N THR A 78 52.48 -27.57 -51.27
CA THR A 78 52.49 -28.52 -50.16
C THR A 78 53.64 -28.19 -49.22
N GLY A 79 53.37 -27.26 -48.31
CA GLY A 79 54.07 -27.10 -47.05
C GLY A 79 53.01 -26.95 -45.96
N THR A 80 53.22 -27.52 -44.78
CA THR A 80 52.37 -27.24 -43.61
C THR A 80 52.33 -25.74 -43.39
N LEU A 81 51.22 -25.08 -43.74
CA LEU A 81 50.95 -23.72 -43.29
C LEU A 81 50.91 -23.79 -41.77
N GLN A 82 52.01 -23.40 -41.14
CA GLN A 82 52.02 -23.06 -39.73
C GLN A 82 50.81 -22.14 -39.49
N ASN A 83 49.97 -22.50 -38.51
CA ASN A 83 48.92 -21.70 -37.92
C ASN A 83 48.73 -20.36 -38.65
N ASN A 84 47.83 -20.33 -39.63
CA ASN A 84 47.39 -19.07 -40.22
C ASN A 84 46.70 -18.27 -39.12
N VAL A 85 47.49 -17.56 -38.33
CA VAL A 85 47.03 -16.33 -37.72
C VAL A 85 46.71 -15.46 -38.91
N ILE A 86 45.43 -15.34 -39.23
CA ILE A 86 44.94 -14.34 -40.17
C ILE A 86 45.47 -13.01 -39.63
N PRO A 87 46.41 -12.33 -40.33
CA PRO A 87 46.95 -11.08 -39.84
C PRO A 87 45.83 -10.07 -39.61
N ASP A 88 46.01 -9.15 -38.68
CA ASP A 88 45.06 -8.06 -38.46
C ASP A 88 44.70 -7.39 -39.80
N ASP A 89 43.43 -7.05 -39.98
CA ASP A 89 42.85 -6.45 -41.20
C ASP A 89 42.86 -7.31 -42.48
N SER A 90 43.19 -8.61 -42.39
CA SER A 90 43.23 -9.49 -43.58
C SER A 90 41.85 -9.91 -44.10
N ILE A 91 40.77 -9.65 -43.35
CA ILE A 91 39.37 -9.77 -43.81
C ILE A 91 38.81 -8.34 -43.95
N GLY A 92 39.03 -7.75 -45.13
CA GLY A 92 38.44 -6.46 -45.51
C GLY A 92 37.06 -6.61 -46.16
N THR A 93 36.38 -5.49 -46.36
CA THR A 93 35.06 -5.38 -47.02
C THR A 93 35.01 -6.11 -48.37
N ASP A 94 36.07 -6.00 -49.17
CA ASP A 94 36.16 -6.57 -50.51
C ASP A 94 36.12 -8.11 -50.50
N LYS A 95 36.59 -8.75 -49.41
CA LYS A 95 36.55 -10.21 -49.24
C LYS A 95 35.21 -10.71 -48.70
N LEU A 96 34.46 -9.86 -48.00
CA LEU A 96 33.09 -10.14 -47.56
C LEU A 96 32.10 -10.00 -48.73
N GLU A 97 32.33 -9.06 -49.66
CA GLU A 97 31.49 -8.87 -50.86
C GLU A 97 31.65 -9.98 -51.92
N ASP A 98 32.83 -10.59 -52.05
CA ASP A 98 33.08 -11.71 -52.99
C ASP A 98 32.71 -13.10 -52.40
N TYR A 99 31.92 -13.16 -51.32
CA TYR A 99 31.51 -14.40 -50.63
C TYR A 99 32.67 -15.36 -50.27
N SER A 100 33.91 -14.87 -50.23
CA SER A 100 35.09 -15.71 -50.03
C SER A 100 35.16 -16.29 -48.61
N ILE A 101 34.45 -15.68 -47.65
CA ILE A 101 34.11 -16.21 -46.32
C ILE A 101 32.61 -16.55 -46.34
N THR A 102 32.26 -17.83 -46.47
CA THR A 102 30.87 -18.31 -46.38
C THR A 102 30.53 -18.69 -44.94
N SER A 103 29.24 -18.84 -44.60
CA SER A 103 28.80 -19.33 -43.28
C SER A 103 29.37 -20.71 -42.91
N VAL A 104 29.83 -21.49 -43.90
CA VAL A 104 30.55 -22.77 -43.70
C VAL A 104 31.98 -22.59 -43.22
N LYS A 105 32.59 -21.42 -43.48
CA LYS A 105 33.96 -21.07 -43.08
C LYS A 105 34.03 -20.32 -41.74
N ILE A 106 32.87 -20.00 -41.14
CA ILE A 106 32.75 -19.42 -39.80
C ILE A 106 32.29 -20.55 -38.88
N ASP A 107 33.03 -20.82 -37.81
CA ASP A 107 32.65 -21.81 -36.80
C ASP A 107 31.28 -21.45 -36.20
N THR A 108 30.53 -22.46 -35.76
CA THR A 108 29.17 -22.33 -35.19
C THR A 108 29.09 -21.40 -33.96
N SER A 109 30.24 -21.04 -33.39
CA SER A 109 30.37 -20.02 -32.35
C SER A 109 31.45 -19.00 -32.69
N LEU A 110 31.09 -17.72 -32.62
CA LEU A 110 32.02 -16.60 -32.76
C LEU A 110 32.21 -15.95 -31.37
N SER A 111 33.42 -16.04 -30.81
CA SER A 111 33.73 -15.53 -29.46
C SER A 111 34.45 -14.19 -29.55
N PHE A 112 33.92 -13.19 -28.85
CA PHE A 112 34.45 -11.81 -28.82
C PHE A 112 34.99 -11.43 -27.44
N VAL A 113 35.41 -12.40 -26.63
CA VAL A 113 35.92 -12.16 -25.27
C VAL A 113 37.02 -11.08 -25.29
N GLY A 114 36.80 -9.99 -24.55
CA GLY A 114 37.73 -8.88 -24.43
C GLY A 114 37.86 -8.00 -25.69
N LYS A 115 36.94 -8.12 -26.67
CA LYS A 115 36.90 -7.29 -27.87
C LYS A 115 35.60 -6.47 -27.90
N THR A 116 35.69 -5.26 -28.46
CA THR A 116 34.51 -4.43 -28.74
C THR A 116 33.91 -4.86 -30.06
N ILE A 117 32.63 -5.23 -30.06
CA ILE A 117 31.86 -5.39 -31.29
C ILE A 117 31.32 -4.02 -31.66
N THR A 118 31.89 -3.40 -32.68
CA THR A 118 31.35 -2.17 -33.27
C THR A 118 30.44 -2.57 -34.43
N LEU A 119 29.13 -2.50 -34.23
CA LEU A 119 28.17 -2.65 -35.31
C LEU A 119 27.88 -1.26 -35.88
N ASN A 120 27.96 -1.07 -37.20
CA ASN A 120 27.61 0.22 -37.78
C ASN A 120 26.12 0.48 -37.57
N ALA A 121 25.78 1.73 -37.24
CA ALA A 121 24.40 2.11 -36.97
C ALA A 121 23.45 1.74 -38.13
N SER A 122 23.91 1.82 -39.38
CA SER A 122 23.12 1.44 -40.57
C SER A 122 22.83 -0.05 -40.67
N ASP A 123 23.75 -0.91 -40.23
CA ASP A 123 23.59 -2.37 -40.28
C ASP A 123 22.64 -2.85 -39.18
N ILE A 124 22.78 -2.26 -37.98
CA ILE A 124 21.85 -2.46 -36.85
C ILE A 124 20.45 -1.97 -37.24
N LEU A 125 20.35 -0.76 -37.80
CA LEU A 125 19.08 -0.15 -38.18
C LEU A 125 18.38 -0.97 -39.28
N THR A 126 19.12 -1.56 -40.22
CA THR A 126 18.55 -2.40 -41.28
C THR A 126 18.07 -3.76 -40.74
N ALA A 127 18.83 -4.39 -39.85
CA ALA A 127 18.44 -5.64 -39.18
C ALA A 127 17.26 -5.44 -38.20
N ILE A 128 17.24 -4.34 -37.45
CA ILE A 128 16.15 -3.97 -36.54
C ILE A 128 14.91 -3.54 -37.33
N ASN A 129 15.03 -2.78 -38.42
CA ASN A 129 13.88 -2.35 -39.23
C ASN A 129 13.22 -3.51 -39.99
N GLY A 130 13.94 -4.61 -40.27
CA GLY A 130 13.38 -5.79 -40.92
C GLY A 130 12.55 -6.69 -39.99
N ALA A 131 12.86 -6.74 -38.69
CA ALA A 131 12.21 -7.61 -37.70
C ALA A 131 11.41 -6.87 -36.61
N GLY A 132 11.66 -5.57 -36.43
CA GLY A 132 11.05 -4.74 -35.39
C GLY A 132 11.67 -4.87 -33.99
N TYR A 133 12.64 -5.77 -33.77
CA TYR A 133 13.29 -5.98 -32.49
C TYR A 133 14.68 -6.65 -32.60
N PHE A 134 15.52 -6.47 -31.58
CA PHE A 134 16.81 -7.15 -31.40
C PHE A 134 16.73 -8.08 -30.18
N ASN A 135 16.75 -9.40 -30.39
CA ASN A 135 16.66 -10.38 -29.31
C ASN A 135 18.04 -10.73 -28.76
N ILE A 136 18.28 -10.40 -27.48
CA ILE A 136 19.44 -10.86 -26.71
C ILE A 136 18.94 -11.92 -25.72
N SER A 137 19.15 -13.20 -26.00
CA SER A 137 18.95 -14.27 -25.01
C SER A 137 20.22 -14.46 -24.19
N ASN A 138 20.41 -13.58 -23.20
CA ASN A 138 21.44 -13.77 -22.17
C ASN A 138 20.75 -13.69 -20.80
N PRO A 139 20.67 -14.80 -20.03
CA PRO A 139 20.07 -14.79 -18.69
C PRO A 139 20.82 -13.89 -17.70
N ASN A 140 22.04 -13.46 -18.05
CA ASN A 140 22.87 -12.52 -17.31
C ASN A 140 23.05 -11.19 -18.05
N PHE A 141 22.08 -10.78 -18.88
CA PHE A 141 22.13 -9.47 -19.53
C PHE A 141 22.00 -8.36 -18.48
N ASN A 142 23.14 -7.95 -17.93
CA ASN A 142 23.22 -6.82 -17.01
C ASN A 142 23.23 -5.55 -17.83
N VAL A 143 22.11 -4.85 -17.82
CA VAL A 143 22.04 -3.53 -18.41
C VAL A 143 22.75 -2.51 -17.51
N PRO A 144 23.44 -1.49 -18.05
CA PRO A 144 24.09 -0.48 -17.23
C PRO A 144 23.12 0.24 -16.28
N ASP A 145 23.62 0.72 -15.15
CA ASP A 145 22.83 1.55 -14.23
C ASP A 145 22.15 2.70 -15.00
N ASN A 146 20.86 2.93 -14.71
CA ASN A 146 20.01 3.96 -15.33
C ASN A 146 19.70 3.80 -16.83
N CYS A 147 19.95 2.64 -17.44
CA CYS A 147 19.53 2.42 -18.83
C CYS A 147 17.99 2.28 -19.01
N ILE A 148 17.28 2.04 -17.89
CA ILE A 148 15.82 2.07 -17.78
C ILE A 148 15.56 3.19 -16.77
N ASP A 149 15.59 4.43 -17.26
CA ASP A 149 15.28 5.61 -16.48
C ASP A 149 13.86 6.12 -16.79
N SER A 150 13.43 7.14 -16.05
CA SER A 150 12.13 7.77 -16.26
C SER A 150 11.99 8.39 -17.66
N ALA A 151 13.09 8.83 -18.29
CA ALA A 151 13.07 9.37 -19.64
C ALA A 151 12.79 8.28 -20.68
N ALA A 152 13.39 7.10 -20.52
CA ALA A 152 13.17 5.91 -21.34
C ALA A 152 11.76 5.30 -21.15
N ILE A 153 11.16 5.49 -19.98
CA ILE A 153 9.75 5.13 -19.74
C ILE A 153 8.81 6.15 -20.40
N LEU A 154 9.15 7.44 -20.36
CA LEU A 154 8.33 8.53 -20.90
C LEU A 154 8.37 8.63 -22.44
N ASP A 155 9.50 8.29 -23.08
CA ASP A 155 9.64 8.30 -24.54
C ASP A 155 9.11 7.02 -25.23
N GLY A 156 8.61 6.07 -24.44
CA GLY A 156 8.03 4.82 -24.93
C GLY A 156 9.06 3.76 -25.35
N SER A 157 10.36 3.96 -25.10
CA SER A 157 11.38 2.95 -25.36
C SER A 157 11.23 1.71 -24.46
N VAL A 158 10.60 1.86 -23.29
CA VAL A 158 10.08 0.77 -22.45
C VAL A 158 8.56 0.73 -22.51
N THR A 159 8.01 -0.01 -23.48
CA THR A 159 6.55 -0.21 -23.58
C THR A 159 6.07 -1.23 -22.55
N GLY A 160 4.80 -1.17 -22.14
CA GLY A 160 4.20 -2.12 -21.18
C GLY A 160 4.26 -3.60 -21.58
N PHE A 161 4.62 -3.90 -22.85
CA PHE A 161 4.91 -5.25 -23.34
C PHE A 161 6.31 -5.78 -22.94
N LYS A 162 7.20 -4.92 -22.45
CA LYS A 162 8.57 -5.26 -22.03
C LYS A 162 8.73 -5.47 -20.52
N LEU A 163 7.71 -5.15 -19.74
CA LEU A 163 7.65 -5.49 -18.32
C LEU A 163 6.93 -6.84 -18.19
N ALA A 164 7.40 -7.70 -17.29
CA ALA A 164 6.65 -8.91 -16.95
C ALA A 164 5.24 -8.51 -16.46
N PRO A 165 4.21 -9.36 -16.65
CA PRO A 165 2.86 -9.11 -16.12
C PRO A 165 2.84 -8.84 -14.60
N THR A 166 3.90 -9.26 -13.92
CA THR A 166 4.15 -9.04 -12.50
C THR A 166 5.48 -8.31 -12.32
N LEU A 167 5.46 -7.18 -11.60
CA LEU A 167 6.65 -6.49 -11.11
C LEU A 167 6.82 -6.86 -9.62
N ASP A 168 7.76 -7.77 -9.31
CA ASP A 168 8.11 -8.10 -7.93
C ASP A 168 9.08 -7.05 -7.37
N ILE A 169 8.57 -6.26 -6.43
CA ILE A 169 9.33 -5.23 -5.69
C ILE A 169 9.56 -5.63 -4.23
N SER A 170 9.53 -6.92 -3.91
CA SER A 170 9.73 -7.42 -2.54
C SER A 170 11.00 -6.81 -1.92
N GLY A 171 10.80 -6.09 -0.81
CA GLY A 171 11.87 -5.37 -0.11
C GLY A 171 12.50 -4.21 -0.89
N LYS A 172 11.77 -3.57 -1.81
CA LYS A 172 12.19 -2.35 -2.53
C LYS A 172 11.18 -1.22 -2.32
N THR A 173 11.69 0.01 -2.31
CA THR A 173 10.85 1.23 -2.27
C THR A 173 10.70 1.76 -3.68
N ILE A 174 9.45 1.96 -4.10
CA ILE A 174 9.09 2.71 -5.30
C ILE A 174 9.10 4.21 -4.93
N ILE A 175 10.11 4.97 -5.40
CA ILE A 175 10.16 6.44 -5.26
C ILE A 175 9.96 7.05 -6.64
N TRP A 176 8.74 7.49 -6.95
CA TRP A 176 8.42 8.09 -8.24
C TRP A 176 8.54 9.61 -8.12
N PRO A 177 9.22 10.29 -9.06
CA PRO A 177 9.45 11.73 -8.97
C PRO A 177 8.17 12.55 -9.16
N ASP A 178 7.13 11.97 -9.78
CA ASP A 178 5.87 12.63 -10.12
C ASP A 178 4.65 11.93 -9.51
N LEU A 179 3.51 12.65 -9.49
CA LEU A 179 2.22 12.12 -9.06
C LEU A 179 1.73 11.02 -10.01
N LEU A 180 1.72 9.77 -9.54
CA LEU A 180 1.14 8.64 -10.27
C LEU A 180 -0.34 8.47 -9.89
N THR A 181 -1.23 8.57 -10.88
CA THR A 181 -2.67 8.33 -10.69
C THR A 181 -3.00 6.86 -10.97
N PHE A 182 -3.59 6.19 -9.98
CA PHE A 182 -4.10 4.82 -10.12
C PHE A 182 -5.63 4.86 -10.21
N GLY A 183 -6.22 4.06 -11.11
CA GLY A 183 -7.66 3.86 -11.13
C GLY A 183 -8.14 3.01 -9.93
N SER A 184 -7.32 2.05 -9.51
CA SER A 184 -7.57 1.20 -8.34
C SER A 184 -6.26 0.71 -7.74
N VAL A 185 -6.22 0.57 -6.42
CA VAL A 185 -5.15 -0.10 -5.67
C VAL A 185 -5.78 -1.25 -4.90
N ILE A 186 -5.30 -2.48 -5.09
CA ILE A 186 -5.74 -3.67 -4.35
C ILE A 186 -4.61 -4.08 -3.42
N VAL A 187 -4.91 -4.19 -2.12
CA VAL A 187 -3.96 -4.57 -1.06
C VAL A 187 -4.48 -5.84 -0.40
N ASP A 188 -3.64 -6.87 -0.28
CA ASP A 188 -4.05 -8.20 0.21
C ASP A 188 -4.15 -8.28 1.76
N ASP A 189 -3.36 -7.48 2.47
CA ASP A 189 -3.33 -7.45 3.95
C ASP A 189 -3.71 -6.06 4.48
N SER A 190 -2.73 -5.20 4.73
CA SER A 190 -2.92 -3.91 5.39
C SER A 190 -2.35 -2.75 4.58
N PHE A 191 -3.04 -1.60 4.62
CA PHE A 191 -2.59 -0.37 3.98
C PHE A 191 -2.17 0.64 5.06
N VAL A 192 -0.88 0.95 5.12
CA VAL A 192 -0.34 1.94 6.05
C VAL A 192 -0.54 3.34 5.46
N LEU A 193 -1.36 4.13 6.14
CA LEU A 193 -1.62 5.53 5.80
C LEU A 193 -0.60 6.44 6.48
N PRO A 194 -0.41 7.69 6.00
CA PRO A 194 0.40 8.68 6.71
C PRO A 194 -0.06 8.87 8.15
N VAL A 195 0.89 9.11 9.05
CA VAL A 195 0.67 9.28 10.49
C VAL A 195 1.27 10.62 10.92
N GLY A 196 0.58 11.38 11.77
CA GLY A 196 1.15 12.58 12.40
C GLY A 196 0.10 13.45 13.10
N ASN A 197 0.48 14.65 13.54
CA ASN A 197 -0.42 15.60 14.19
C ASN A 197 -1.11 16.52 13.15
N THR A 198 -1.86 17.52 13.61
CA THR A 198 -2.56 18.48 12.73
C THR A 198 -1.64 19.23 11.76
N ASN A 199 -0.39 19.52 12.13
CA ASN A 199 0.57 20.21 11.25
C ASN A 199 1.06 19.32 10.09
N ASP A 200 0.97 18.00 10.24
CA ASP A 200 1.43 17.04 9.24
C ASP A 200 0.36 16.70 8.17
N ARG A 201 -0.81 17.38 8.20
CA ARG A 201 -1.89 17.21 7.19
C ARG A 201 -1.45 17.58 5.77
N GLY A 202 -0.45 18.45 5.66
CA GLY A 202 0.04 18.98 4.39
C GLY A 202 -1.01 19.83 3.66
N ILE A 203 -0.91 19.88 2.33
CA ILE A 203 -1.85 20.64 1.48
C ILE A 203 -3.21 19.94 1.44
N ALA A 204 -4.30 20.66 1.74
CA ALA A 204 -5.65 20.12 1.71
C ALA A 204 -6.04 19.62 0.31
N SER A 205 -6.58 18.40 0.22
CA SER A 205 -7.08 17.80 -1.03
C SER A 205 -8.17 16.79 -0.69
N GLN A 206 -9.31 16.88 -1.36
CA GLN A 206 -10.50 16.08 -1.09
C GLN A 206 -10.20 14.58 -1.20
N GLY A 207 -10.70 13.80 -0.24
CA GLY A 207 -10.51 12.35 -0.19
C GLY A 207 -9.21 11.88 0.43
N LYS A 208 -8.38 12.80 0.97
CA LYS A 208 -7.21 12.40 1.76
C LYS A 208 -7.62 11.65 3.02
N ILE A 209 -6.89 10.59 3.35
CA ILE A 209 -7.08 9.78 4.55
C ILE A 209 -5.72 9.63 5.26
N ARG A 210 -5.72 9.69 6.60
CA ARG A 210 -4.53 9.51 7.44
C ARG A 210 -4.91 9.05 8.85
N TYR A 211 -3.91 8.69 9.65
CA TYR A 211 -4.07 8.53 11.10
C TYR A 211 -3.58 9.78 11.83
N SER A 212 -4.42 10.35 12.69
CA SER A 212 -4.07 11.48 13.54
C SER A 212 -3.51 11.01 14.87
N THR A 213 -2.27 11.38 15.20
CA THR A 213 -1.68 11.09 16.52
C THR A 213 -2.22 11.99 17.62
N GLU A 214 -2.84 13.11 17.26
CA GLU A 214 -3.45 14.05 18.20
C GLU A 214 -4.83 13.57 18.63
N LEU A 215 -5.60 13.01 17.69
CA LEU A 215 -6.98 12.54 17.91
C LEU A 215 -7.08 11.03 18.16
N ALA A 216 -5.98 10.30 18.00
CA ALA A 216 -5.90 8.85 18.09
C ALA A 216 -6.95 8.10 17.23
N THR A 217 -7.27 8.64 16.06
CA THR A 217 -8.25 8.08 15.11
C THR A 217 -7.81 8.28 13.66
N PHE A 218 -8.41 7.51 12.76
CA PHE A 218 -8.32 7.79 11.33
C PHE A 218 -9.17 9.02 10.99
N GLU A 219 -8.62 9.92 10.19
CA GLU A 219 -9.30 11.14 9.72
C GLU A 219 -9.29 11.24 8.20
N GLY A 220 -10.34 11.81 7.64
CA GLY A 220 -10.51 12.06 6.21
C GLY A 220 -10.82 13.53 5.92
N TYR A 221 -10.34 14.06 4.79
CA TYR A 221 -10.67 15.40 4.32
C TYR A 221 -11.81 15.38 3.30
N ASP A 222 -12.95 15.97 3.63
CA ASP A 222 -14.17 15.94 2.80
C ASP A 222 -14.17 16.97 1.65
N GLY A 223 -13.15 17.84 1.58
CA GLY A 223 -13.06 18.98 0.67
C GLY A 223 -13.07 20.33 1.37
N SER A 224 -13.59 20.39 2.61
CA SER A 224 -13.66 21.59 3.45
C SER A 224 -13.02 21.40 4.81
N ASN A 225 -13.21 20.24 5.46
CA ASN A 225 -12.74 19.96 6.81
C ASN A 225 -12.13 18.56 6.91
N TRP A 226 -11.26 18.39 7.90
CA TRP A 226 -10.85 17.07 8.37
C TRP A 226 -11.84 16.58 9.43
N GLY A 227 -12.30 15.35 9.31
CA GLY A 227 -13.20 14.70 10.29
C GLY A 227 -12.80 13.26 10.54
N SER A 228 -13.23 12.69 11.67
CA SER A 228 -12.99 11.28 12.00
C SER A 228 -13.67 10.36 10.96
N LEU A 229 -13.01 9.26 10.64
CA LEU A 229 -13.59 8.15 9.88
C LEU A 229 -14.13 7.03 10.80
N GLY A 230 -13.90 7.15 12.12
CA GLY A 230 -14.41 6.22 13.12
C GLY A 230 -15.50 6.84 13.99
N GLY A 231 -16.58 6.09 14.21
CA GLY A 231 -17.69 6.46 15.09
C GLY A 231 -18.60 7.59 14.56
N VAL A 232 -19.61 7.93 15.35
CA VAL A 232 -20.38 9.17 15.17
C VAL A 232 -19.78 10.18 16.13
N ILE A 233 -18.97 11.10 15.61
CA ILE A 233 -18.25 12.12 16.39
C ILE A 233 -18.19 13.42 15.59
N ASP A 234 -18.33 14.55 16.27
CA ASP A 234 -18.19 15.88 15.66
C ASP A 234 -16.72 16.31 15.50
N VAL A 235 -16.51 17.54 15.02
CA VAL A 235 -15.19 18.02 14.59
C VAL A 235 -14.27 18.33 15.78
N ASP A 236 -14.81 18.89 16.86
CA ASP A 236 -14.11 19.20 18.10
C ASP A 236 -14.16 18.08 19.15
N GLN A 237 -14.84 16.96 18.84
CA GLN A 237 -14.81 15.69 19.55
C GLN A 237 -15.41 15.72 20.96
N ASP A 238 -16.35 16.62 21.20
CA ASP A 238 -17.09 16.67 22.47
C ASP A 238 -18.54 16.14 22.35
N THR A 239 -19.00 15.89 21.11
CA THR A 239 -20.29 15.29 20.82
C THR A 239 -20.10 14.01 20.01
N TYR A 240 -20.41 12.87 20.64
CA TYR A 240 -20.14 11.57 20.06
C TYR A 240 -21.04 10.46 20.62
N ILE A 241 -21.06 9.34 19.90
CA ILE A 241 -21.64 8.07 20.36
C ILE A 241 -20.52 7.07 20.55
N THR A 242 -20.42 6.51 21.75
CA THR A 242 -19.53 5.38 22.02
C THR A 242 -20.35 4.10 22.08
N ALA A 243 -19.94 3.11 21.30
CA ALA A 243 -20.26 1.74 21.62
C ALA A 243 -19.15 1.24 22.55
N GLU A 244 -19.53 0.61 23.65
CA GLU A 244 -18.60 -0.15 24.46
C GLU A 244 -17.54 0.74 25.17
N ALA A 245 -17.97 1.53 26.17
CA ALA A 245 -17.08 2.45 26.90
C ALA A 245 -16.02 1.73 27.76
N THR A 246 -16.22 0.45 28.06
CA THR A 246 -15.26 -0.42 28.75
C THR A 246 -15.06 -1.71 27.94
N THR A 247 -14.50 -2.79 28.47
CA THR A 247 -14.47 -4.06 27.74
C THR A 247 -15.78 -4.82 28.00
N ASP A 248 -16.51 -5.17 26.95
CA ASP A 248 -17.68 -6.08 26.97
C ASP A 248 -18.88 -5.59 27.84
N SER A 249 -19.07 -4.28 27.95
CA SER A 249 -20.23 -3.64 28.57
C SER A 249 -21.46 -3.55 27.67
N ASP A 250 -21.33 -3.73 26.35
CA ASP A 250 -22.41 -3.71 25.35
C ASP A 250 -23.34 -2.47 25.42
N ASN A 251 -22.83 -1.36 25.95
CA ASN A 251 -23.59 -0.13 26.12
C ASN A 251 -23.42 0.82 24.92
N LEU A 252 -24.47 1.57 24.61
CA LEU A 252 -24.39 2.76 23.74
C LEU A 252 -24.54 4.03 24.57
N ASP A 253 -23.49 4.84 24.61
CA ASP A 253 -23.48 6.10 25.34
C ASP A 253 -23.51 7.30 24.38
N PHE A 254 -24.42 8.23 24.65
CA PHE A 254 -24.62 9.46 23.87
C PHE A 254 -24.08 10.66 24.66
N TRP A 255 -23.13 11.36 24.06
CA TRP A 255 -22.43 12.49 24.66
C TRP A 255 -22.69 13.77 23.85
N THR A 256 -22.91 14.89 24.54
CA THR A 256 -22.93 16.23 23.93
C THR A 256 -22.20 17.21 24.84
N ALA A 257 -21.38 18.10 24.27
CA ALA A 257 -20.60 19.07 25.04
C ALA A 257 -19.81 18.42 26.20
N GLY A 258 -19.25 17.23 25.97
CA GLY A 258 -18.50 16.45 26.97
C GLY A 258 -19.34 15.83 28.09
N THR A 259 -20.67 15.92 28.04
CA THR A 259 -21.58 15.37 29.07
C THR A 259 -22.41 14.21 28.53
N LYS A 260 -22.48 13.12 29.28
CA LYS A 260 -23.31 11.96 28.93
C LYS A 260 -24.79 12.29 29.13
N GLN A 261 -25.55 12.29 28.04
CA GLN A 261 -26.97 12.61 28.05
C GLN A 261 -27.87 11.38 28.13
N MET A 262 -27.42 10.25 27.56
CA MET A 262 -28.22 9.03 27.51
C MET A 262 -27.31 7.80 27.44
N THR A 263 -27.77 6.68 28.02
CA THR A 263 -27.20 5.35 27.83
C THR A 263 -28.31 4.37 27.45
N ILE A 264 -28.05 3.51 26.47
CA ILE A 264 -28.78 2.25 26.29
C ILE A 264 -27.88 1.15 26.80
N ASP A 265 -28.31 0.44 27.85
CA ASP A 265 -27.51 -0.62 28.45
C ASP A 265 -27.62 -1.95 27.68
N GLN A 266 -26.78 -2.93 28.03
CA GLN A 266 -26.81 -4.28 27.45
C GLN A 266 -28.18 -5.00 27.56
N ALA A 267 -29.03 -4.59 28.51
CA ALA A 267 -30.37 -5.14 28.70
C ALA A 267 -31.43 -4.39 27.88
N GLY A 268 -31.04 -3.36 27.14
CA GLY A 268 -31.91 -2.50 26.33
C GLY A 268 -32.60 -1.40 27.12
N ASN A 269 -32.21 -1.13 28.37
CA ASN A 269 -32.78 -0.04 29.15
C ASN A 269 -32.17 1.29 28.72
N ALA A 270 -33.03 2.24 28.39
CA ALA A 270 -32.62 3.62 28.13
C ALA A 270 -32.68 4.46 29.41
N THR A 271 -31.54 5.03 29.80
CA THR A 271 -31.44 6.00 30.90
C THR A 271 -31.07 7.36 30.33
N PHE A 272 -31.75 8.42 30.76
CA PHE A 272 -31.50 9.80 30.35
C PHE A 272 -30.99 10.62 31.54
N THR A 273 -29.97 11.44 31.33
CA THR A 273 -29.43 12.38 32.31
C THR A 273 -30.18 13.70 32.22
N GLY A 274 -31.32 13.81 32.89
CA GLY A 274 -32.09 15.07 33.00
C GLY A 274 -33.51 15.00 32.42
N ASP A 275 -34.03 16.16 32.03
CA ASP A 275 -35.41 16.31 31.57
C ASP A 275 -35.60 15.74 30.16
N VAL A 276 -36.71 15.05 29.94
CA VAL A 276 -37.09 14.50 28.62
C VAL A 276 -38.36 15.20 28.13
N SER A 277 -38.25 15.92 27.01
CA SER A 277 -39.38 16.59 26.36
C SER A 277 -40.01 15.68 25.31
N VAL A 278 -41.28 15.32 25.51
CA VAL A 278 -42.06 14.47 24.59
C VAL A 278 -43.40 15.12 24.26
N SER A 279 -43.77 15.17 22.97
CA SER A 279 -45.06 15.76 22.56
C SER A 279 -46.24 14.88 22.92
N ASN A 280 -46.09 13.55 22.80
CA ASN A 280 -47.09 12.56 23.19
C ASN A 280 -46.38 11.43 23.92
N LEU A 281 -46.88 11.04 25.09
CA LEU A 281 -46.37 9.92 25.87
C LEU A 281 -47.42 8.81 25.92
N THR A 282 -47.04 7.59 25.55
CA THR A 282 -47.84 6.38 25.74
C THR A 282 -47.05 5.42 26.62
N ILE A 283 -47.69 4.88 27.65
CA ILE A 283 -47.09 3.94 28.60
C ILE A 283 -47.97 2.70 28.61
N ASP A 284 -47.43 1.59 28.11
CA ASP A 284 -48.21 0.35 27.93
C ASP A 284 -48.59 -0.33 29.25
N LYS A 285 -47.86 -0.02 30.33
CA LYS A 285 -48.05 -0.59 31.67
C LYS A 285 -48.25 0.52 32.70
N ASN A 286 -47.45 0.52 33.76
CA ASN A 286 -47.58 1.42 34.89
C ASN A 286 -46.43 2.43 34.93
N ILE A 287 -46.69 3.56 35.59
CA ILE A 287 -45.67 4.50 36.02
C ILE A 287 -45.21 4.05 37.40
N VAL A 288 -43.90 3.90 37.58
CA VAL A 288 -43.28 3.69 38.89
C VAL A 288 -42.53 4.97 39.24
N GLU A 289 -42.93 5.59 40.34
CA GLU A 289 -42.36 6.85 40.79
C GLU A 289 -41.52 6.64 42.03
N LYS A 290 -40.40 7.37 42.12
CA LYS A 290 -39.56 7.37 43.32
C LYS A 290 -40.29 8.10 44.46
N LEU A 291 -40.18 7.56 45.67
CA LEU A 291 -40.62 8.26 46.87
C LEU A 291 -39.70 9.47 47.12
N GLY A 292 -40.31 10.65 47.21
CA GLY A 292 -39.63 11.88 47.58
C GLY A 292 -39.43 12.00 49.09
N THR A 293 -38.65 13.01 49.45
CA THR A 293 -38.34 13.40 50.82
C THR A 293 -39.40 14.37 51.33
N ALA A 294 -40.03 14.01 52.44
CA ALA A 294 -40.82 14.93 53.24
C ALA A 294 -40.26 14.97 54.66
N THR A 295 -40.34 16.13 55.31
CA THR A 295 -39.88 16.32 56.68
C THR A 295 -40.97 16.94 57.52
N SER A 296 -41.17 16.40 58.71
CA SER A 296 -42.13 16.85 59.71
C SER A 296 -41.38 17.17 61.00
N SER A 297 -41.49 18.42 61.47
CA SER A 297 -40.79 18.88 62.68
C SER A 297 -41.50 20.08 63.29
N GLY A 298 -41.65 20.08 64.62
CA GLY A 298 -42.37 21.14 65.32
C GLY A 298 -43.83 21.19 64.87
N THR A 299 -44.26 22.33 64.30
CA THR A 299 -45.60 22.51 63.70
C THR A 299 -45.55 22.66 62.18
N THR A 300 -44.46 22.20 61.56
CA THR A 300 -44.16 22.36 60.12
C THR A 300 -44.04 21.01 59.43
N VAL A 301 -44.67 20.90 58.27
CA VAL A 301 -44.43 19.84 57.29
C VAL A 301 -43.83 20.47 56.03
N THR A 302 -42.79 19.86 55.48
CA THR A 302 -42.12 20.31 54.26
C THR A 302 -42.05 19.18 53.24
N ILE A 303 -42.45 19.48 52.01
CA ILE A 303 -42.38 18.61 50.83
C ILE A 303 -41.29 19.14 49.91
N ASP A 304 -40.39 18.27 49.44
CA ASP A 304 -39.35 18.63 48.47
C ASP A 304 -39.60 17.97 47.10
N LEU A 305 -40.14 18.74 46.16
CA LEU A 305 -40.47 18.27 44.81
C LEU A 305 -39.23 17.96 43.93
N ALA A 306 -38.02 18.34 44.35
CA ALA A 306 -36.80 17.93 43.64
C ALA A 306 -36.49 16.43 43.83
N THR A 307 -37.13 15.78 44.80
CA THR A 307 -36.80 14.42 45.22
C THR A 307 -37.81 13.36 44.79
N GLY A 308 -39.02 13.77 44.37
CA GLY A 308 -40.08 12.89 43.90
C GLY A 308 -41.44 13.58 43.81
N ASN A 309 -42.48 12.84 43.44
CA ASN A 309 -43.87 13.31 43.38
C ASN A 309 -44.81 12.54 44.33
N ASN A 310 -44.28 11.58 45.09
CA ASN A 310 -45.01 10.83 46.11
C ASN A 310 -44.27 10.97 47.44
N PHE A 311 -45.00 11.25 48.51
CA PHE A 311 -44.41 11.59 49.79
C PHE A 311 -45.09 10.87 50.94
N ILE A 312 -44.32 10.54 51.97
CA ILE A 312 -44.83 10.03 53.25
C ILE A 312 -44.46 11.04 54.33
N VAL A 313 -45.46 11.53 55.05
CA VAL A 313 -45.33 12.44 56.17
C VAL A 313 -45.74 11.69 57.43
N ASP A 314 -44.79 11.46 58.32
CA ASP A 314 -45.06 10.89 59.64
C ASP A 314 -45.21 12.03 60.66
N LEU A 315 -46.36 12.12 61.32
CA LEU A 315 -46.62 13.17 62.30
C LEU A 315 -46.05 12.87 63.69
N GLU A 316 -45.48 11.69 63.94
CA GLU A 316 -44.91 11.33 65.24
C GLU A 316 -43.84 12.33 65.70
N SER A 317 -43.01 12.81 64.77
CA SER A 317 -41.92 13.76 65.03
C SER A 317 -42.35 15.21 65.26
N THR A 318 -43.63 15.52 65.10
CA THR A 318 -44.17 16.89 65.26
C THR A 318 -44.52 17.15 66.72
N THR A 319 -44.60 18.40 67.16
CA THR A 319 -44.88 18.76 68.58
C THR A 319 -46.25 19.38 68.80
N GLY A 320 -47.02 19.60 67.73
CA GLY A 320 -48.38 20.14 67.80
C GLY A 320 -49.08 20.11 66.44
N ASN A 321 -50.24 20.76 66.37
CA ASN A 321 -51.00 20.87 65.11
C ASN A 321 -50.16 21.54 64.02
N ILE A 322 -50.33 21.10 62.79
CA ILE A 322 -49.54 21.58 61.65
C ILE A 322 -50.10 22.92 61.20
N THR A 323 -49.36 23.98 61.48
CA THR A 323 -49.72 25.36 61.12
C THR A 323 -49.01 25.83 59.87
N THR A 324 -47.94 25.14 59.46
CA THR A 324 -47.11 25.51 58.33
C THR A 324 -46.91 24.31 57.42
N PHE A 325 -47.27 24.47 56.15
CA PHE A 325 -47.04 23.48 55.10
C PHE A 325 -46.24 24.13 53.99
N THR A 326 -45.00 23.68 53.83
CA THR A 326 -44.04 24.25 52.90
C THR A 326 -43.84 23.27 51.74
N ILE A 327 -43.91 23.77 50.51
CA ILE A 327 -43.65 22.97 49.30
C ILE A 327 -42.48 23.65 48.58
N ASN A 328 -41.34 22.98 48.56
CA ASN A 328 -40.09 23.47 47.99
C ASN A 328 -39.88 22.94 46.57
N ASN A 329 -39.00 23.62 45.82
CA ASN A 329 -38.54 23.21 44.49
C ASN A 329 -39.68 23.00 43.49
N THR A 330 -40.66 23.91 43.50
CA THR A 330 -41.80 23.86 42.60
C THR A 330 -41.37 24.00 41.14
N ASN A 331 -42.03 23.26 40.25
CA ASN A 331 -41.77 23.37 38.82
C ASN A 331 -42.05 24.81 38.35
N SER A 332 -41.05 25.42 37.72
CA SER A 332 -41.10 26.81 37.25
C SER A 332 -41.47 26.93 35.76
N THR A 333 -41.63 25.80 35.06
CA THR A 333 -42.00 25.78 33.64
C THR A 333 -43.39 26.39 33.45
N ALA A 334 -43.44 27.48 32.67
CA ALA A 334 -44.68 28.18 32.39
C ALA A 334 -45.71 27.25 31.72
N ASN A 335 -47.00 27.51 31.98
CA ASN A 335 -48.12 26.77 31.41
C ASN A 335 -48.09 25.25 31.70
N SER A 336 -47.48 24.85 32.82
CA SER A 336 -47.40 23.46 33.24
C SER A 336 -48.30 23.19 34.46
N VAL A 337 -48.73 21.94 34.59
CA VAL A 337 -49.45 21.44 35.77
C VAL A 337 -48.48 20.63 36.60
N THR A 338 -48.41 20.89 37.91
CA THR A 338 -47.66 20.07 38.86
C THR A 338 -48.64 19.36 39.77
N THR A 339 -48.48 18.04 39.93
CA THR A 339 -49.27 17.25 40.89
C THR A 339 -48.35 16.38 41.72
N PHE A 340 -48.62 16.28 43.02
CA PHE A 340 -47.97 15.32 43.90
C PHE A 340 -48.97 14.69 44.86
N ILE A 341 -48.62 13.52 45.38
CA ILE A 341 -49.39 12.77 46.37
C ILE A 341 -48.65 12.79 47.70
N MET A 342 -49.38 12.98 48.78
CA MET A 342 -48.88 12.92 50.15
C MET A 342 -49.72 11.92 50.95
N LYS A 343 -49.05 10.88 51.45
CA LYS A 343 -49.57 10.04 52.52
C LYS A 343 -49.19 10.66 53.85
N VAL A 344 -50.15 10.85 54.73
CA VAL A 344 -49.93 11.30 56.11
C VAL A 344 -50.19 10.12 57.03
N ILE A 345 -49.25 9.87 57.95
CA ILE A 345 -49.38 8.89 59.03
C ILE A 345 -49.57 9.67 60.32
N GLN A 346 -50.68 9.41 61.02
CA GLN A 346 -50.96 9.99 62.32
C GLN A 346 -50.00 9.42 63.36
N GLY A 347 -49.51 10.29 64.26
CA GLY A 347 -48.68 9.85 65.38
C GLY A 347 -49.51 9.36 66.57
N SER A 348 -48.81 9.03 67.65
CA SER A 348 -49.36 8.61 68.95
C SER A 348 -50.23 9.67 69.62
N VAL A 349 -50.05 10.93 69.22
CA VAL A 349 -50.90 12.07 69.59
C VAL A 349 -51.61 12.57 68.34
N ASP A 350 -52.94 12.62 68.41
CA ASP A 350 -53.77 13.14 67.32
C ASP A 350 -53.41 14.60 67.02
N ARG A 351 -53.08 14.85 65.75
CA ARG A 351 -52.78 16.19 65.23
C ARG A 351 -53.64 16.48 64.01
N VAL A 352 -53.84 17.78 63.76
CA VAL A 352 -54.56 18.27 62.58
C VAL A 352 -53.70 19.25 61.80
N PHE A 353 -53.94 19.33 60.49
CA PHE A 353 -53.53 20.49 59.71
C PHE A 353 -54.51 21.64 59.98
N VAL A 354 -53.98 22.79 60.42
CA VAL A 354 -54.73 24.03 60.60
C VAL A 354 -54.82 24.74 59.26
N TRP A 355 -55.58 24.16 58.32
CA TRP A 355 -55.66 24.63 56.93
C TRP A 355 -56.08 26.09 56.78
N SER A 356 -56.86 26.62 57.73
CA SER A 356 -57.24 28.05 57.75
C SER A 356 -56.03 29.00 57.86
N GLY A 357 -54.90 28.54 58.40
CA GLY A 357 -53.64 29.29 58.47
C GLY A 357 -52.69 29.03 57.29
N ILE A 358 -52.98 28.05 56.43
CA ILE A 358 -52.13 27.63 55.31
C ILE A 358 -52.71 28.24 54.02
N SER A 359 -52.38 29.49 53.74
CA SER A 359 -52.95 30.25 52.62
C SER A 359 -52.60 29.71 51.22
N ALA A 360 -51.51 28.95 51.11
CA ALA A 360 -51.05 28.37 49.85
C ALA A 360 -51.93 27.21 49.36
N VAL A 361 -52.73 26.58 50.23
CA VAL A 361 -53.58 25.43 49.89
C VAL A 361 -55.05 25.83 49.91
N LYS A 362 -55.77 25.44 48.85
CA LYS A 362 -57.22 25.61 48.73
C LYS A 362 -57.89 24.25 48.65
N TRP A 363 -58.96 24.08 49.41
CA TRP A 363 -59.80 22.89 49.37
C TRP A 363 -61.11 23.21 48.63
N PRO A 364 -61.70 22.24 47.90
CA PRO A 364 -63.01 22.42 47.28
C PRO A 364 -64.07 22.68 48.35
N ASP A 365 -65.12 23.41 47.99
CA ASP A 365 -66.29 23.51 48.85
C ASP A 365 -66.94 22.13 49.05
N SER A 366 -67.67 21.97 50.15
CA SER A 366 -68.26 20.68 50.54
C SER A 366 -69.43 20.23 49.65
N LEU A 367 -69.92 21.09 48.75
CA LEU A 367 -71.09 20.85 47.89
C LEU A 367 -70.73 20.70 46.40
N GLY A 368 -69.49 21.00 46.01
CA GLY A 368 -69.04 21.10 44.62
C GLY A 368 -69.73 22.21 43.81
N ASP A 369 -70.38 23.19 44.46
CA ASP A 369 -71.27 24.15 43.81
C ASP A 369 -70.64 25.54 43.54
N GLY A 370 -69.38 25.74 43.94
CA GLY A 370 -68.65 26.99 43.77
C GLY A 370 -69.00 28.06 44.79
N SER A 371 -69.82 27.75 45.80
CA SER A 371 -70.17 28.66 46.89
C SER A 371 -68.99 28.79 47.85
N LEU A 372 -68.43 30.00 47.96
CA LEU A 372 -67.34 30.32 48.89
C LEU A 372 -67.75 30.25 50.39
N THR A 373 -68.94 29.75 50.70
CA THR A 373 -69.44 29.56 52.08
C THR A 373 -69.57 28.06 52.37
N GLY A 374 -68.74 27.53 53.27
CA GLY A 374 -68.82 26.12 53.71
C GLY A 374 -67.67 25.21 53.30
N ILE A 375 -66.46 25.76 53.08
CA ILE A 375 -65.24 24.96 52.90
C ILE A 375 -64.90 24.29 54.24
N ILE A 376 -65.14 22.99 54.37
CA ILE A 376 -64.62 22.20 55.48
C ILE A 376 -63.37 21.51 54.96
N PRO A 377 -62.16 22.04 55.24
CA PRO A 377 -60.95 21.35 54.85
C PRO A 377 -60.87 20.00 55.58
N PRO A 378 -60.20 18.98 55.01
CA PRO A 378 -60.18 17.65 55.59
C PRO A 378 -59.50 17.67 56.96
N VAL A 379 -60.11 16.94 57.88
CA VAL A 379 -59.53 16.64 59.20
C VAL A 379 -58.79 15.32 59.07
N ILE A 380 -57.55 15.26 59.56
CA ILE A 380 -56.78 14.02 59.59
C ILE A 380 -57.51 13.02 60.50
N THR A 381 -57.56 11.76 60.09
CA THR A 381 -58.10 10.67 60.89
C THR A 381 -57.36 10.56 62.23
N THR A 382 -58.12 10.42 63.30
CA THR A 382 -57.62 10.23 64.66
C THR A 382 -57.25 8.77 64.91
N GLY A 383 -56.22 8.53 65.70
CA GLY A 383 -55.71 7.22 66.07
C GLY A 383 -54.29 6.99 65.57
N ASN A 384 -53.47 6.35 66.40
CA ASN A 384 -52.08 6.04 66.06
C ASN A 384 -51.98 5.22 64.75
N ASP A 385 -51.00 5.56 63.92
CA ASP A 385 -50.71 4.91 62.64
C ASP A 385 -51.83 5.02 61.58
N LYS A 386 -52.88 5.80 61.83
CA LYS A 386 -53.92 6.02 60.83
C LYS A 386 -53.36 6.78 59.64
N GLU A 387 -53.68 6.30 58.44
CA GLU A 387 -53.15 6.87 57.21
C GLU A 387 -54.25 7.58 56.40
N ASP A 388 -53.93 8.79 55.94
CA ASP A 388 -54.74 9.55 54.99
C ASP A 388 -53.91 9.92 53.76
N ILE A 389 -54.55 9.97 52.60
CA ILE A 389 -53.89 10.24 51.32
C ILE A 389 -54.52 11.47 50.67
N TYR A 390 -53.68 12.43 50.34
CA TYR A 390 -54.06 13.68 49.70
C TYR A 390 -53.31 13.86 48.38
N SER A 391 -53.96 14.48 47.40
CA SER A 391 -53.34 14.95 46.17
C SER A 391 -53.36 16.48 46.15
N PHE A 392 -52.28 17.08 45.68
CA PHE A 392 -52.17 18.53 45.52
C PHE A 392 -51.80 18.86 44.08
N THR A 393 -52.55 19.76 43.46
CA THR A 393 -52.31 20.19 42.07
C THR A 393 -52.11 21.70 42.01
N SER A 394 -51.14 22.15 41.22
CA SER A 394 -50.91 23.57 40.94
C SER A 394 -50.87 23.83 39.43
N TYR A 395 -51.44 24.96 39.03
CA TYR A 395 -51.46 25.47 37.65
C TYR A 395 -50.65 26.78 37.50
N ASN A 396 -50.02 27.24 38.58
CA ASN A 396 -49.37 28.56 38.67
C ASN A 396 -48.01 28.47 39.38
N ASN A 397 -47.20 27.48 38.97
CA ASN A 397 -45.82 27.26 39.44
C ASN A 397 -45.71 27.12 40.97
N GLY A 398 -46.73 26.57 41.62
CA GLY A 398 -46.77 26.33 43.06
C GLY A 398 -47.18 27.52 43.92
N SER A 399 -47.64 28.63 43.32
CA SER A 399 -48.15 29.78 44.09
C SER A 399 -49.46 29.46 44.82
N THR A 400 -50.31 28.63 44.20
CA THR A 400 -51.55 28.10 44.80
C THR A 400 -51.62 26.60 44.53
N TRP A 401 -52.00 25.83 45.55
CA TRP A 401 -52.23 24.39 45.48
C TRP A 401 -53.69 24.06 45.74
N TYR A 402 -54.27 23.22 44.90
CA TYR A 402 -55.62 22.71 45.05
C TYR A 402 -55.54 21.30 45.63
N GLY A 403 -55.97 21.15 46.89
CA GLY A 403 -55.97 19.88 47.61
C GLY A 403 -57.20 19.05 47.28
N ARG A 404 -57.02 17.72 47.21
CA ARG A 404 -58.09 16.74 47.11
C ARG A 404 -57.80 15.54 48.01
N VAL A 405 -58.82 15.08 48.72
CA VAL A 405 -58.75 13.82 49.48
C VAL A 405 -58.83 12.65 48.49
N ILE A 406 -57.84 11.77 48.55
CA ILE A 406 -57.80 10.52 47.76
C ILE A 406 -58.39 9.38 48.58
N GLY A 407 -58.08 9.32 49.87
CA GLY A 407 -58.72 8.42 50.82
C GLY A 407 -58.30 8.74 52.26
N MET A 408 -59.07 8.24 53.22
CA MET A 408 -58.86 8.47 54.65
C MET A 408 -59.18 7.21 55.45
N ASP A 409 -58.71 7.18 56.70
CA ASP A 409 -58.97 6.12 57.68
C ASP A 409 -58.46 4.74 57.25
N TYR A 410 -57.30 4.72 56.59
CA TYR A 410 -56.54 3.50 56.38
C TYR A 410 -55.76 3.12 57.66
N SER A 411 -55.41 1.84 57.79
CA SER A 411 -54.68 1.26 58.93
C SER A 411 -53.66 0.25 58.49
#